data_AF-A0A1V1PEA2-F1
#
_entry.id   AF-A0A1V1PEA2-F1
#
_cell.length_a   1.000
_cell.length_b   1.000
_cell.length_c   1.000
_cell.angle_alpha   90.00
_cell.angle_beta   90.00
_cell.angle_gamma   90.00
#
_symmetry.space_group_name_H-M   'P 1'
#
loop_
_entity.id
_entity.type
_entity.pdbx_description
1 polymer ?
#
loop_
_entity_poly.entity_id
_entity_poly.type
_entity_poly.pdbx_seq_one_letter_code
_entity_poly.pdbx_strand_id
1 'polypeptide(L)' 'MKIISPSKTKTLKINCPSCNRRFYATFSLIQPQASGTGKVVTRCIYCKGLCLIEIPNKYINEARFKKQIQRIRKEFNLV' A
#
# COMPACT_ATOMS: atom_id res chain seq x y z
N MET A 1 16.43 -21.96 16.96
CA MET A 1 15.08 -21.36 16.92
C MET A 1 15.15 -20.06 16.14
N LYS A 2 14.49 -19.95 14.98
CA LYS A 2 14.43 -18.68 14.23
C LYS A 2 13.49 -17.76 14.99
N ILE A 3 14.06 -16.76 15.68
CA ILE A 3 13.27 -15.65 16.24
C ILE A 3 12.73 -14.89 15.04
N ILE A 4 11.47 -15.16 14.68
CA ILE A 4 10.72 -14.38 13.70
C ILE A 4 10.62 -12.99 14.32
N SER A 5 11.49 -12.08 13.87
CA SER A 5 11.48 -10.67 14.26
C SER A 5 10.04 -10.16 14.11
N PRO A 6 9.49 -9.36 15.04
CA PRO A 6 8.11 -8.95 14.96
C PRO A 6 7.90 -8.25 13.62
N SER A 7 7.06 -8.83 12.78
CA SER A 7 6.65 -8.27 11.50
C SER A 7 5.98 -6.94 11.81
N LYS A 8 6.76 -5.86 11.90
CA LYS A 8 6.24 -4.55 12.30
C LYS A 8 5.17 -4.17 11.26
N THR A 9 3.91 -4.16 11.65
CA THR A 9 2.81 -3.70 10.80
C THR A 9 2.56 -2.23 11.07
N LYS A 10 2.19 -1.46 10.04
CA LYS A 10 1.73 -0.08 10.20
C LYS A 10 0.33 0.06 9.65
N THR A 11 -0.57 0.47 10.53
CA THR A 11 -1.94 0.82 10.17
C THR A 11 -1.99 2.29 9.81
N LEU A 12 -2.55 2.61 8.65
CA LEU A 12 -2.69 3.97 8.15
C LEU A 12 -4.15 4.26 7.88
N LYS A 13 -4.55 5.50 8.20
CA LYS A 13 -5.88 6.02 7.91
C LYS A 13 -5.86 6.65 6.52
N ILE A 14 -6.68 6.13 5.62
CA ILE A 14 -6.74 6.52 4.22
C ILE A 14 -8.10 7.12 3.94
N ASN A 15 -8.11 8.28 3.28
CA ASN A 15 -9.32 8.84 2.71
C ASN A 15 -9.42 8.40 1.24
N CYS A 16 -10.49 7.70 0.87
CA CYS A 16 -10.69 7.26 -0.51
C CYS A 16 -11.09 8.46 -1.39
N PRO A 17 -10.38 8.75 -2.50
CA PRO A 17 -10.74 9.85 -3.39
C PRO A 17 -12.04 9.60 -4.17
N SER A 18 -12.43 8.34 -4.39
CA SER A 18 -13.63 8.00 -5.17
C SER A 18 -14.92 8.08 -4.36
N CYS A 19 -14.89 7.77 -3.06
CA CYS A 19 -16.10 7.71 -2.23
C CYS A 19 -16.05 8.60 -0.99
N ASN A 20 -14.96 9.34 -0.78
CA ASN A 20 -14.72 10.21 0.39
C ASN A 20 -14.86 9.51 1.75
N ARG A 21 -14.83 8.17 1.78
CA ARG A 21 -14.86 7.39 3.01
C ARG A 21 -13.45 7.14 3.52
N ARG A 22 -13.33 7.22 4.84
CA ARG A 22 -12.10 6.93 5.57
C ARG A 22 -12.07 5.45 5.93
N PHE A 23 -10.94 4.79 5.71
CA PHE A 23 -10.73 3.41 6.11
C PHE A 23 -9.30 3.22 6.63
N TYR A 24 -9.08 2.14 7.37
CA TYR A 24 -7.76 1.77 7.85
C TYR A 24 -7.19 0.67 6.96
N ALA A 25 -5.94 0.83 6.55
CA ALA A 25 -5.20 -0.20 5.82
C ALA A 25 -3.91 -0.52 6.57
N THR A 26 -3.66 -1.81 6.75
CA THR A 26 -2.48 -2.32 7.45
C THR A 26 -1.46 -2.80 6.44
N PHE A 27 -0.24 -2.29 6.54
CA PHE A 27 0.88 -2.66 5.67
C PHE A 27 1.98 -3.31 6.51
N SER A 28 2.53 -4.42 6.03
CA SER A 28 3.69 -5.06 6.65
C SER A 28 4.95 -4.26 6.32
N LEU A 29 5.77 -3.94 7.32
CA LEU A 29 7.09 -3.34 7.09
C LEU A 29 8.00 -4.37 6.42
N ILE A 30 8.57 -3.98 5.29
CA ILE A 30 9.51 -4.82 4.55
C ILE A 30 10.93 -4.59 5.05
N GLN A 31 11.22 -3.39 5.56
CA GLN A 31 12.50 -3.08 6.21
C GLN A 31 12.29 -2.15 7.42
N PRO A 32 12.79 -2.50 8.61
CA PRO A 32 12.77 -1.63 9.79
C PRO A 32 13.58 -0.34 9.65
N GLN A 33 14.56 -0.28 8.73
CA GLN A 33 15.53 0.82 8.55
C GLN A 33 15.28 1.66 7.28
N ALA A 34 14.13 1.48 6.64
CA ALA A 34 13.84 2.17 5.40
C ALA A 34 13.69 3.69 5.58
N SER A 35 14.59 4.46 4.95
CA SER A 35 14.49 5.92 4.81
C SER A 35 13.89 6.29 3.45
N GLY A 36 12.92 7.20 3.41
CA GLY A 36 12.27 7.69 2.18
C GLY A 36 10.74 7.52 2.16
N THR A 37 10.04 8.16 1.22
CA THR A 37 8.59 8.00 1.02
C THR A 37 8.30 6.90 0.01
N GLY A 38 7.25 6.11 0.24
CA GLY A 38 6.79 5.08 -0.69
C GLY A 38 5.35 5.30 -1.11
N LYS A 39 5.10 5.36 -2.42
CA LYS A 39 3.74 5.33 -2.97
C LYS A 39 3.21 3.90 -2.90
N VAL A 40 2.01 3.72 -2.40
CA VAL A 40 1.27 2.45 -2.45
C VAL A 40 -0.09 2.66 -3.06
N VAL A 41 -0.57 1.66 -3.78
CA VAL A 41 -1.98 1.56 -4.14
C VAL A 41 -2.68 0.56 -3.23
N THR A 42 -3.82 0.92 -2.70
CA THR A 42 -4.72 0.00 -1.99
C THR A 42 -6.12 0.08 -2.58
N ARG A 43 -6.91 -0.99 -2.42
CA ARG A 43 -8.34 -0.96 -2.75
C ARG A 43 -9.14 -0.45 -1.56
N CYS A 44 -10.08 0.45 -1.82
CA CYS A 44 -11.03 0.88 -0.82
C CYS A 44 -11.97 -0.26 -0.45
N ILE A 45 -12.20 -0.46 0.86
CA ILE A 45 -13.13 -1.49 1.34
C ILE A 45 -14.59 -1.19 1.00
N TYR A 46 -14.95 0.06 0.70
CA TYR A 46 -16.33 0.47 0.44
C TYR A 46 -16.68 0.47 -1.04
N CYS A 47 -15.87 1.13 -1.88
CA CYS A 47 -16.17 1.29 -3.31
C CYS A 47 -15.31 0.42 -4.22
N LYS A 48 -14.38 -0.37 -3.66
CA LYS A 48 -13.37 -1.15 -4.40
C LYS A 48 -12.46 -0.31 -5.32
N GLY A 49 -12.61 1.01 -5.32
CA GLY A 49 -11.79 1.95 -6.06
C GLY A 49 -10.34 1.97 -5.58
N LEU A 50 -9.45 2.38 -6.47
CA LEU A 50 -8.03 2.47 -6.18
C LEU A 50 -7.72 3.75 -5.41
N CYS A 51 -7.01 3.60 -4.30
CA CYS A 51 -6.53 4.69 -3.47
C CYS A 51 -5.00 4.70 -3.55
N LEU A 52 -4.45 5.72 -4.19
CA LEU A 52 -3.01 5.97 -4.20
C LEU A 52 -2.67 6.79 -2.96
N ILE A 53 -1.80 6.27 -2.10
CA ILE A 53 -1.36 6.96 -0.89
C ILE A 53 0.17 6.97 -0.80
N GLU A 54 0.69 7.99 -0.13
CA GLU A 54 2.11 8.11 0.16
C GLU A 54 2.34 7.79 1.63
N ILE A 55 3.25 6.87 1.90
CA ILE A 55 3.57 6.49 3.28
C ILE A 55 5.02 6.92 3.59
N PRO A 56 5.26 7.58 4.74
CA PRO A 56 6.61 7.90 5.18
C PRO A 56 7.30 6.63 5.70
N ASN A 57 8.32 6.16 4.96
CA ASN A 57 9.12 4.92 5.02
C ASN A 57 8.77 3.89 3.90
N LYS A 58 9.72 3.02 3.51
CA LYS A 58 9.57 2.07 2.37
C LYS A 58 8.73 0.84 2.79
N TYR A 59 7.40 0.96 2.79
CA TYR A 59 6.44 -0.13 3.15
C TYR A 59 6.28 -1.20 2.08
N ILE A 60 6.79 -0.97 0.87
CA ILE A 60 6.54 -1.85 -0.28
C ILE A 60 7.84 -2.19 -0.99
N ASN A 61 8.03 -3.48 -1.23
CA ASN A 61 9.05 -4.02 -2.10
C ASN A 61 8.73 -3.47 -3.48
N GLU A 62 9.63 -2.68 -4.06
CA GLU A 62 9.42 -1.96 -5.31
C GLU A 62 8.93 -2.90 -6.44
N ALA A 63 9.36 -4.17 -6.42
CA ALA A 63 8.87 -5.20 -7.32
C ALA A 63 7.38 -5.53 -7.12
N ARG A 64 6.89 -5.56 -5.88
CA ARG A 64 5.46 -5.74 -5.56
C ARG A 64 4.64 -4.53 -6.00
N PHE A 65 5.15 -3.31 -5.80
CA PHE A 65 4.49 -2.09 -6.27
C PHE A 65 4.38 -2.08 -7.80
N LYS A 66 5.48 -2.33 -8.52
CA LYS A 66 5.50 -2.42 -9.99
C LYS A 66 4.51 -3.46 -10.51
N LYS A 67 4.47 -4.66 -9.92
CA LYS A 67 3.49 -5.71 -10.26
C LYS A 67 2.05 -5.27 -10.01
N GLN A 68 1.79 -4.57 -8.90
CA GLN A 68 0.46 -4.08 -8.57
C GLN A 68 0.00 -2.99 -9.53
N ILE A 69 0.87 -2.04 -9.88
CA ILE A 69 0.59 -1.01 -10.88
C ILE A 69 0.36 -1.63 -12.27
N GLN A 70 1.16 -2.62 -12.68
CA GLN A 70 0.93 -3.33 -13.95
C GLN A 70 -0.44 -4.01 -13.99
N ARG A 71 -0.87 -4.66 -12.89
CA ARG A 71 -2.22 -5.25 -12.80
C ARG A 71 -3.31 -4.20 -12.89
N ILE A 72 -3.14 -3.07 -12.22
CA ILE A 72 -4.07 -1.95 -12.27
C ILE A 72 -4.18 -1.36 -13.67
N ARG A 73 -3.05 -1.10 -14.36
CA ARG A 73 -3.05 -0.60 -15.74
C ARG A 73 -3.82 -1.54 -16.67
N LYS A 74 -3.64 -2.85 -16.49
CA LYS A 74 -4.37 -3.89 -17.23
C LYS A 74 -5.87 -3.91 -16.89
N GLU A 75 -6.22 -3.73 -15.62
CA GLU A 75 -7.62 -3.73 -15.14
C GLU A 75 -8.41 -2.50 -15.60
N PHE A 76 -7.74 -1.34 -15.75
CA PHE A 76 -8.36 -0.08 -16.17
C PHE A 76 -8.13 0.27 -17.65
N ASN A 77 -7.54 -0.64 -18.43
CA ASN A 77 -7.22 -0.48 -19.86
C ASN A 77 -6.50 0.85 -20.19
N LEU A 78 -5.65 1.31 -19.27
CA LEU A 78 -4.82 2.49 -19.44
C LEU A 78 -3.61 2.10 -20.29
N VAL A 79 -3.73 2.27 -21.60
CA VAL A 79 -2.65 2.14 -22.60
C VAL A 79 -1.60 3.23 -22.38
#